data_AF-C2KIR4-F1
#
_entry.id   AF-C2KIR4-F1
#
_cell.length_a   1.000
_cell.length_b   1.000
_cell.length_c   1.000
_cell.angle_alpha   90.00
_cell.angle_beta   90.00
_cell.angle_gamma   90.00
#
_symmetry.space_group_name_H-M   'P 1'
#
loop_
_entity.id
_entity.type
_entity.pdbx_description
1 polymer ?
#
loop_
_entity_poly.entity_id
_entity_poly.type
_entity_poly.pdbx_seq_one_letter_code
_entity_poly.pdbx_strand_id
1 'polypeptide(L)'
;MPIVTRHDATSSIGAIANRKKFWKGLFLMEVYYQLIRNSGHTVRYASTDKQVVLTHGYPIYLQIYGANRSTDYILKDTFAFLDTQYGNNIKLVNVDELEKK
;
A
#
# COMPACT_ATOMS: atom_id res chain seq x y z
N MET A 1 -43.38 -11.86 -44.80
CA MET A 1 -43.23 -11.68 -43.35
C MET A 1 -42.03 -12.51 -42.90
N PRO A 2 -40.86 -11.94 -42.54
CA PRO A 2 -39.78 -12.74 -41.98
C PRO A 2 -39.92 -12.87 -40.47
N ILE A 3 -39.77 -14.11 -40.00
CA ILE A 3 -39.80 -14.51 -38.60
C ILE A 3 -38.45 -14.13 -38.01
N VAL A 4 -38.44 -13.23 -37.02
CA VAL A 4 -37.23 -12.82 -36.30
C VAL A 4 -36.88 -13.91 -35.29
N THR A 5 -35.83 -14.68 -35.57
CA THR A 5 -35.21 -15.58 -34.60
C THR A 5 -34.57 -14.73 -33.50
N ARG A 6 -35.20 -14.71 -32.31
CA ARG A 6 -34.62 -14.09 -31.12
C ARG A 6 -33.37 -14.88 -30.75
N HIS A 7 -32.19 -14.28 -30.96
CA HIS A 7 -30.96 -14.76 -30.35
C HIS A 7 -31.04 -14.48 -28.85
N ASP A 8 -31.19 -15.56 -28.09
CA ASP A 8 -31.14 -15.62 -26.65
C ASP A 8 -29.76 -15.15 -26.18
N ALA A 9 -29.68 -13.92 -25.67
CA ALA A 9 -28.46 -13.31 -25.15
C ALA A 9 -28.17 -13.80 -23.73
N THR A 10 -28.05 -15.12 -23.54
CA THR A 10 -27.67 -15.71 -22.26
C THR A 10 -26.23 -16.20 -22.32
N SER A 11 -25.25 -15.30 -22.45
CA SER A 11 -23.83 -15.66 -22.25
C SER A 11 -22.90 -14.45 -22.20
N SER A 12 -23.06 -13.55 -21.21
CA SER A 12 -21.96 -12.61 -20.89
C SER A 12 -21.96 -12.07 -19.46
N ILE A 13 -23.03 -12.19 -18.68
CA ILE A 13 -23.07 -11.59 -17.32
C ILE A 13 -22.26 -12.43 -16.30
N GLY A 14 -22.09 -13.74 -16.53
CA GLY A 14 -21.30 -14.61 -15.64
C GLY A 14 -19.78 -14.50 -15.79
N ALA A 15 -19.27 -13.85 -16.85
CA ALA A 15 -17.83 -13.78 -17.13
C ALA A 15 -17.12 -12.56 -16.51
N ILE A 16 -17.88 -11.58 -16.01
CA ILE A 16 -17.32 -10.33 -15.49
C ILE A 16 -16.97 -10.46 -13.98
N ALA A 17 -17.63 -11.39 -13.26
CA ALA A 17 -17.39 -11.59 -11.83
C ALA A 17 -16.05 -12.26 -11.50
N ASN A 18 -15.33 -12.82 -12.49
CA ASN A 18 -14.12 -13.61 -12.25
C ASN A 18 -12.82 -13.01 -12.81
N ARG A 19 -12.76 -11.68 -13.03
CA ARG A 19 -11.48 -10.98 -13.30
C ARG A 19 -10.87 -10.29 -12.08
N LYS A 20 -11.46 -10.45 -10.88
CA LYS A 20 -10.88 -9.90 -9.64
C LYS A 20 -9.96 -10.88 -8.89
N LYS A 21 -9.71 -12.08 -9.45
CA LYS A 21 -9.08 -13.19 -8.74
C LYS A 21 -7.86 -13.79 -9.44
N PHE A 22 -7.12 -12.98 -10.22
CA PHE A 22 -5.99 -13.50 -11.00
C PHE A 22 -4.73 -12.63 -11.00
N TRP A 23 -4.43 -11.99 -9.87
CA TRP A 23 -3.08 -11.45 -9.56
C TRP A 23 -2.79 -11.61 -8.05
N LYS A 24 -3.07 -12.80 -7.48
CA LYS A 24 -2.50 -13.20 -6.17
C LYS A 24 -1.14 -13.87 -6.37
N GLY A 25 -0.38 -13.41 -7.36
CA GLY A 25 1.02 -13.79 -7.54
C GLY A 25 1.87 -12.86 -6.71
N LEU A 26 2.15 -13.26 -5.47
CA LEU A 26 3.39 -13.04 -4.70
C LEU A 26 4.16 -11.70 -4.86
N PHE A 27 3.51 -10.57 -5.17
CA PHE A 27 4.17 -9.27 -5.15
C PHE A 27 4.11 -8.73 -3.72
N LEU A 28 5.12 -9.11 -2.93
CA LEU A 28 5.39 -8.47 -1.67
C LEU A 28 5.99 -7.09 -1.96
N MET A 29 5.21 -6.03 -1.79
CA MET A 29 5.69 -4.67 -1.98
C MET A 29 6.48 -4.25 -0.73
N GLU A 30 7.79 -4.08 -0.89
CA GLU A 30 8.64 -3.56 0.17
C GLU A 30 8.46 -2.05 0.27
N VAL A 31 8.04 -1.60 1.44
CA VAL A 31 7.88 -0.18 1.76
C VAL A 31 8.89 0.15 2.85
N TYR A 32 9.88 0.93 2.46
CA TYR A 32 10.88 1.49 3.33
C TYR A 32 10.26 2.61 4.14
N TYR A 33 10.54 2.65 5.43
CA TYR A 33 10.10 3.73 6.29
C TYR A 33 11.20 4.24 7.20
N GLN A 34 11.09 5.49 7.60
CA GLN A 34 11.93 6.13 8.59
C GLN A 34 11.07 6.96 9.55
N LEU A 35 11.41 6.90 10.83
CA LEU A 35 10.73 7.62 11.89
C LEU A 35 11.66 8.66 12.49
N ILE A 36 11.36 9.93 12.25
CA ILE A 36 12.11 11.05 12.82
C ILE A 36 11.30 11.57 14.02
N ARG A 37 11.89 11.49 15.20
CA ARG A 37 11.30 12.03 16.43
C ARG A 37 11.96 13.37 16.72
N ASN A 38 11.15 14.42 16.80
CA ASN A 38 11.62 15.76 17.07
C ASN A 38 10.74 16.37 18.17
N SER A 39 11.28 17.19 19.07
CA SER A 39 10.63 17.60 20.34
C SER A 39 9.10 17.80 20.24
N GLY A 40 8.34 16.80 20.69
CA GLY A 40 6.88 16.80 20.76
C GLY A 40 6.12 16.20 19.57
N HIS A 41 6.79 15.86 18.46
CA HIS A 41 6.16 15.31 17.26
C HIS A 41 6.98 14.17 16.64
N THR A 42 6.28 13.27 15.95
CA THR A 42 6.91 12.19 15.18
C THR A 42 6.55 12.33 13.71
N VAL A 43 7.56 12.31 12.85
CA VAL A 43 7.40 12.35 11.39
C VAL A 43 7.70 10.96 10.86
N ARG A 44 6.80 10.42 10.04
CA ARG A 44 7.00 9.16 9.32
C ARG A 44 7.16 9.45 7.84
N TYR A 45 8.29 9.02 7.28
CA TYR A 45 8.52 8.89 5.84
C TYR A 45 8.28 7.44 5.45
N ALA A 46 7.51 7.18 4.41
CA ALA A 46 7.34 5.86 3.83
C ALA A 46 7.33 5.90 2.30
N SER A 47 8.17 5.06 1.67
CA SER A 47 8.29 4.95 0.22
C SER A 47 8.72 3.55 -0.20
N THR A 48 8.37 3.12 -1.41
CA THR A 48 8.91 1.89 -2.03
C THR A 48 10.35 2.04 -2.48
N ASP A 49 10.81 3.28 -2.60
CA ASP A 49 12.19 3.58 -2.94
C ASP A 49 12.97 3.98 -1.69
N LYS A 50 14.03 3.23 -1.38
CA LYS A 50 14.88 3.46 -0.21
C LYS A 50 15.58 4.83 -0.27
N GLN A 51 16.05 5.26 -1.45
CA GLN A 51 16.76 6.54 -1.59
C GLN A 51 15.83 7.72 -1.33
N VAL A 52 14.56 7.61 -1.71
CA VAL A 52 13.56 8.66 -1.43
C VAL A 52 13.38 8.87 0.08
N VAL A 53 13.36 7.78 0.85
CA VAL A 53 13.27 7.86 2.32
C VAL A 53 14.53 8.50 2.90
N LEU A 54 15.72 8.05 2.48
CA LEU A 54 17.02 8.54 2.96
C LEU A 54 17.28 10.02 2.64
N THR A 55 16.87 10.47 1.46
CA THR A 55 17.08 11.85 1.00
C THR A 55 16.01 12.81 1.53
N HIS A 56 15.02 12.31 2.29
CA HIS A 56 13.81 13.05 2.64
C HIS A 56 13.14 13.68 1.40
N GLY A 57 13.17 12.98 0.27
CA GLY A 57 12.51 13.39 -0.98
C GLY A 57 10.98 13.31 -0.85
N TYR A 58 10.25 13.36 -1.97
CA TYR A 58 8.78 13.21 -1.97
C TYR A 58 8.39 11.74 -1.69
N PRO A 59 7.94 11.40 -0.46
CA PRO A 59 7.57 10.02 -0.16
C PRO A 59 6.17 9.74 -0.70
N ILE A 60 5.89 8.46 -0.94
CA ILE A 60 4.54 8.01 -1.33
C ILE A 60 3.57 8.23 -0.17
N TYR A 61 4.09 8.27 1.06
CA TYR A 61 3.30 8.56 2.24
C TYR A 61 4.12 9.29 3.32
N LEU A 62 3.67 10.51 3.66
CA LEU A 62 4.20 11.33 4.75
C LEU A 62 3.10 11.54 5.79
N GLN A 63 3.39 11.31 7.05
CA GLN A 63 2.48 11.63 8.14
C GLN A 63 3.22 12.27 9.30
N ILE A 64 2.66 13.38 9.78
CA ILE A 64 3.15 14.10 10.96
C ILE A 64 2.17 13.86 12.09
N TYR A 65 2.67 13.33 13.20
CA TYR A 65 1.92 13.14 14.42
C TYR A 65 2.24 14.29 15.36
N GLY A 66 1.24 15.14 15.67
CA GLY A 66 1.38 16.30 16.57
C GLY A 66 1.60 15.94 18.05
N ALA A 67 1.88 14.68 18.35
CA ALA A 67 2.30 14.18 19.64
C ALA A 67 3.31 13.04 19.39
N ASN A 68 4.22 12.81 20.33
CA ASN A 68 5.09 11.64 20.31
C ASN A 68 4.23 10.37 20.48
N ARG A 69 4.01 9.65 19.37
CA ARG A 69 3.30 8.37 19.36
C ARG A 69 4.29 7.22 19.43
N SER A 70 3.88 6.15 20.08
CA SER A 70 4.67 4.91 20.11
C SER A 70 4.88 4.37 18.70
N THR A 71 6.06 3.80 18.44
CA THR A 71 6.38 3.20 17.14
C THR A 71 5.34 2.18 16.70
N ASP A 72 4.87 1.31 17.60
CA ASP A 72 3.83 0.30 17.29
C ASP A 72 2.54 0.93 16.73
N TYR A 73 2.09 2.03 17.33
CA TYR A 73 0.92 2.76 16.85
C TYR A 73 1.13 3.30 15.44
N ILE A 74 2.29 3.92 15.21
CA ILE A 74 2.64 4.49 13.90
C ILE A 74 2.73 3.38 12.86
N LEU A 75 3.32 2.23 13.19
CA LEU A 75 3.43 1.09 12.27
C LEU A 75 2.07 0.48 11.93
N LYS A 76 1.18 0.31 12.91
CA LYS A 76 -0.20 -0.18 12.67
C LYS A 76 -0.98 0.76 11.76
N ASP A 77 -0.90 2.07 12.01
CA ASP A 77 -1.51 3.08 11.15
C ASP A 77 -0.95 3.02 9.72
N THR A 78 0.38 2.93 9.60
CA THR A 78 1.07 2.82 8.29
C THR A 78 0.57 1.59 7.53
N PHE A 79 0.52 0.45 8.21
CA PHE A 79 0.10 -0.81 7.61
C PHE A 79 -1.36 -0.76 7.18
N ALA A 80 -2.26 -0.22 8.00
CA ALA A 80 -3.68 -0.09 7.66
C ALA A 80 -3.90 0.83 6.44
N PHE A 81 -3.18 1.96 6.38
CA PHE A 81 -3.25 2.85 5.23
C PHE A 81 -2.75 2.17 3.95
N LEU A 82 -1.56 1.56 4.02
CA LEU A 82 -0.94 0.90 2.88
C LEU A 82 -1.75 -0.33 2.42
N ASP A 83 -2.29 -1.12 3.35
CA ASP A 83 -3.18 -2.25 3.06
C ASP A 83 -4.42 -1.80 2.27
N THR A 84 -5.00 -0.66 2.65
CA THR A 84 -6.15 -0.09 1.93
C THR A 84 -5.79 0.29 0.49
N GLN A 85 -4.56 0.74 0.23
CA GLN A 85 -4.12 1.22 -1.08
C GLN A 85 -3.60 0.09 -1.99
N TYR A 86 -2.77 -0.81 -1.46
CA TYR A 86 -2.03 -1.80 -2.25
C TYR A 86 -2.45 -3.24 -1.95
N GLY A 87 -3.37 -3.44 -1.00
CA GLY A 87 -3.77 -4.76 -0.50
C GLY A 87 -2.74 -5.37 0.46
N ASN A 88 -3.15 -6.44 1.16
CA ASN A 88 -2.44 -7.09 2.29
C ASN A 88 -1.08 -7.75 1.95
N ASN A 89 -0.34 -7.27 0.94
CA ASN A 89 0.93 -7.83 0.47
C ASN A 89 2.06 -6.82 0.63
N ILE A 90 2.21 -6.24 1.83
CA ILE A 90 3.14 -5.14 2.09
C ILE A 90 4.09 -5.55 3.21
N LYS A 91 5.38 -5.27 3.02
CA LYS A 91 6.41 -5.49 4.02
C LYS A 91 7.03 -4.15 4.37
N LEU A 92 6.87 -3.74 5.63
CA LEU A 92 7.50 -2.54 6.16
C LEU A 92 8.95 -2.84 6.51
N VAL A 93 9.88 -2.03 5.99
CA VAL A 93 11.32 -2.17 6.21
C VAL A 93 11.87 -0.89 6.83
N ASN A 94 12.47 -1.02 8.01
CA ASN A 94 13.07 0.11 8.70
C ASN A 94 14.42 0.48 8.08
N VAL A 95 14.55 1.70 7.57
CA VAL A 95 15.78 2.17 6.93
C VAL A 95 16.90 2.39 7.93
N ASP A 96 16.58 2.86 9.15
CA ASP A 96 17.56 3.09 10.22
C ASP A 96 18.25 1.79 10.67
N GLU A 97 17.56 0.64 10.59
CA GLU A 97 18.15 -0.67 10.89
C GLU A 97 18.99 -1.23 9.75
N LEU A 98 18.73 -0.79 8.52
CA LEU A 98 19.52 -1.18 7.34
C LEU A 98 20.86 -0.46 7.26
N GLU A 99 20.96 0.78 7.74
CA GLU A 99 22.21 1.57 7.71
C GLU A 99 23.15 1.28 8.89
N LYS A 100 22.71 0.51 9.89
CA LYS A 100 23.54 0.08 11.03
C LYS A 100 24.37 -1.20 10.77
N LYS A 101 24.31 -1.76 9.56
CA LYS A 101 25.06 -2.95 9.13
C LYS A 101 26.26 -2.58 8.28
#